data_AF-A0A538RX04-F1
#
_entry.id   AF-A0A538RX04-F1
#
_cell.length_a   1.000
_cell.length_b   1.000
_cell.length_c   1.000
_cell.angle_alpha   90.00
_cell.angle_beta   90.00
_cell.angle_gamma   90.00
#
_symmetry.space_group_name_H-M   'P 1'
#
loop_
_entity.id
_entity.type
_entity.pdbx_description
1 polymer ?
#
loop_
_entity_poly.entity_id
_entity_poly.type
_entity_poly.pdbx_seq_one_letter_code
_entity_poly.pdbx_strand_id
1 'polypeptide(L)' 'MTSSRTYRGSLSLDEAFGELQRGAGSQFDPRCWQAFLNLKPRLAELVKPTDSVMVMPVATGVSEVAEVA' A
#
# COMPACT_ATOMS: atom_id res chain seq x y z
N MET A 1 -0.56 -1.79 -3.00
CA MET A 1 0.17 -1.88 -1.72
C MET A 1 0.80 -0.53 -1.39
N THR A 2 1.56 0.05 -2.31
CA THR A 2 2.20 1.38 -2.18
C THR A 2 1.30 2.57 -2.54
N SER A 3 0.05 2.31 -2.92
CA SER A 3 -1.00 3.31 -3.11
C SER A 3 -2.07 3.12 -2.03
N SER A 4 -2.64 4.23 -1.56
CA SER A 4 -3.75 4.20 -0.62
C SER A 4 -5.01 3.59 -1.26
N ARG A 5 -5.85 2.99 -0.43
CA ARG A 5 -7.18 2.46 -0.76
C ARG A 5 -8.16 3.00 0.29
N THR A 6 -9.45 3.08 -0.04
CA THR A 6 -10.49 3.65 0.85
C THR A 6 -10.48 3.07 2.27
N TYR A 7 -10.13 1.78 2.42
CA TYR A 7 -10.12 1.05 3.69
C TYR A 7 -8.71 0.75 4.22
N ARG A 8 -7.65 1.18 3.54
CA ARG A 8 -6.26 0.87 3.91
C ARG A 8 -5.28 1.93 3.40
N GLY A 9 -4.49 2.49 4.30
CA GLY A 9 -3.37 3.37 3.96
C GLY A 9 -2.35 2.71 3.04
N SER A 10 -1.49 3.51 2.41
CA SER A 10 -0.39 2.98 1.63
C SER A 10 0.63 2.31 2.55
N LEU A 11 1.23 1.22 2.10
CA LEU A 11 2.39 0.63 2.78
C LEU A 11 3.64 1.43 2.45
N SER A 12 4.53 1.56 3.43
CA SER A 12 5.91 1.96 3.17
C SER A 12 6.59 0.98 2.21
N LEU A 13 7.67 1.41 1.57
CA LEU A 13 8.43 0.55 0.68
C LEU A 13 8.93 -0.71 1.41
N ASP A 14 9.46 -0.57 2.63
CA ASP A 14 9.98 -1.70 3.38
C ASP A 14 8.90 -2.69 3.78
N GLU A 15 7.72 -2.23 4.20
CA GLU A 15 6.57 -3.11 4.47
C GLU A 15 6.10 -3.82 3.19
N ALA A 16 6.04 -3.10 2.07
CA ALA A 16 5.65 -3.68 0.79
C ALA A 16 6.65 -4.74 0.32
N PHE A 17 7.96 -4.50 0.48
CA PHE A 17 8.99 -5.51 0.20
C PHE A 17 8.89 -6.71 1.13
N GLY A 18 8.60 -6.50 2.41
CA GLY A 18 8.41 -7.58 3.38
C GLY A 18 7.23 -8.49 3.01
N GLU A 19 6.12 -7.92 2.55
CA GLU A 19 4.96 -8.69 2.05
C GLU A 19 5.28 -9.47 0.77
N LEU A 20 5.97 -8.83 -0.19
CA LEU A 20 6.39 -9.50 -1.42
C LEU A 20 7.35 -10.67 -1.14
N GLN A 21 8.25 -10.51 -0.17
CA GLN A 21 9.13 -11.59 0.29
C GLN A 21 8.34 -12.73 0.92
N ARG A 22 7.34 -12.43 1.77
CA ARG A 22 6.47 -13.46 2.38
C ARG A 22 5.69 -14.25 1.34
N GLY A 23 5.26 -13.60 0.26
CA GLY A 23 4.52 -14.23 -0.85
C GLY A 23 5.40 -14.95 -1.89
N ALA A 24 6.73 -14.85 -1.80
CA ALA A 24 7.63 -15.45 -2.79
C ALA A 24 7.56 -16.98 -2.73
N GLY A 25 7.31 -17.63 -3.87
CA GLY A 25 7.12 -19.08 -3.97
C GLY A 25 5.69 -19.56 -3.73
N SER A 26 4.76 -18.67 -3.36
CA SER A 26 3.33 -18.99 -3.26
C SER A 26 2.50 -18.09 -4.18
N GLN A 27 2.42 -16.80 -3.86
CA GLN A 27 1.69 -15.79 -4.62
C GLN A 27 2.52 -15.24 -5.79
N PHE A 28 3.85 -15.30 -5.68
CA PHE A 28 4.78 -14.79 -6.69
C PHE A 28 5.77 -15.88 -7.12
N ASP A 29 6.13 -15.93 -8.41
CA ASP A 29 7.22 -16.81 -8.87
C ASP A 29 8.54 -16.34 -8.21
N PRO A 30 9.30 -17.25 -7.57
CA PRO A 30 10.59 -16.92 -6.95
C PRO A 30 11.57 -16.21 -7.89
N ARG A 31 11.57 -16.55 -9.18
CA ARG A 31 12.44 -15.93 -10.19
C ARG A 31 12.03 -14.49 -10.48
N CYS A 32 10.74 -14.22 -10.51
CA CYS A 32 10.22 -12.85 -10.64
C CYS A 32 10.56 -12.02 -9.40
N TRP A 33 10.44 -12.58 -8.20
CA TRP A 33 10.85 -11.91 -6.97
C TRP A 33 12.35 -11.58 -6.97
N GLN A 34 13.21 -12.53 -7.35
CA GLN A 34 14.66 -12.29 -7.49
C GLN A 34 14.98 -11.20 -8.51
N ALA A 35 14.32 -11.20 -9.67
CA ALA A 35 14.49 -10.15 -10.67
C ALA A 35 14.00 -8.79 -10.16
N PHE A 36 12.92 -8.77 -9.39
CA PHE A 36 12.36 -7.55 -8.79
C PHE A 36 13.30 -6.93 -7.75
N LEU A 37 14.04 -7.74 -6.99
CA LEU A 37 15.04 -7.24 -6.03
C LEU A 37 16.15 -6.42 -6.71
N ASN A 38 16.52 -6.76 -7.94
CA ASN A 38 17.50 -5.99 -8.72
C ASN A 38 17.01 -4.59 -9.07
N LEU A 39 15.69 -4.36 -9.05
CA LEU A 39 15.07 -3.06 -9.33
C LEU A 39 14.94 -2.19 -8.08
N LYS A 40 15.19 -2.73 -6.87
CA LYS A 40 14.99 -2.03 -5.60
C LYS A 40 15.66 -0.64 -5.52
N PRO A 41 16.92 -0.44 -5.97
CA PRO A 41 17.54 0.88 -5.93
C PRO A 41 16.80 1.92 -6.79
N ARG A 42 16.29 1.50 -7.94
CA ARG A 42 15.54 2.37 -8.87
C ARG A 42 14.11 2.62 -8.42
N LEU A 43 13.49 1.66 -7.73
CA LEU A 43 12.13 1.77 -7.23
C LEU A 43 12.00 2.82 -6.12
N ALA A 44 13.05 3.02 -5.31
CA ALA A 44 13.06 4.06 -4.29
C ALA A 44 12.91 5.48 -4.87
N GLU A 45 13.42 5.70 -6.09
CA GLU A 45 13.33 6.99 -6.79
C GLU A 45 11.98 7.19 -7.48
N LEU A 46 11.40 6.10 -7.99
CA LEU A 46 10.19 6.11 -8.82
C LEU A 46 8.90 6.01 -8.01
N VAL A 47 8.93 5.32 -6.87
CA VAL A 47 7.75 5.04 -6.06
C VAL A 47 7.77 5.93 -4.83
N LYS A 48 7.08 7.06 -4.93
CA LYS A 48 6.74 7.90 -3.77
C LYS A 48 5.44 7.37 -3.18
N PRO A 49 5.40 6.91 -1.91
CA PRO A 49 4.16 6.55 -1.25
C PRO A 49 3.17 7.71 -1.37
N THR A 50 1.98 7.44 -1.89
CA THR A 50 1.03 8.48 -2.30
C THR A 50 0.31 9.15 -1.11
N ASP A 51 0.79 8.97 0.12
CA ASP A 51 0.19 9.57 1.33
C ASP A 51 0.41 11.10 1.45
N SER A 52 0.65 11.80 0.33
CA SER A 52 0.30 13.22 0.19
C SER A 52 -1.14 13.35 -0.30
N VAL A 53 -2.11 12.94 0.52
CA VAL A 53 -3.52 13.27 0.30
C VAL A 53 -3.97 14.21 1.41
N MET A 54 -4.08 15.49 1.05
CA MET A 54 -4.96 16.46 1.71
C MET A 54 -6.36 15.87 1.72
N VAL A 55 -6.92 15.64 2.90
CA VAL A 55 -8.28 15.11 3.08
C VAL A 55 -9.27 16.08 2.43
N MET A 56 -9.87 15.69 1.31
CA MET A 56 -11.10 16.34 0.86
C MET A 56 -12.27 15.71 1.62
N PRO A 57 -13.17 16.49 2.22
CA PRO A 57 -14.35 15.92 2.87
C PRO A 57 -15.22 15.29 1.78
N VAL A 58 -15.40 13.97 1.85
CA VAL A 58 -16.42 13.31 1.06
C VAL A 58 -17.77 13.71 1.65
N ALA A 59 -18.62 14.34 0.84
CA ALA A 59 -20.01 14.59 1.17
C ALA A 59 -20.77 13.25 1.11
N THR A 60 -20.54 12.37 2.09
CA THR A 60 -21.35 11.17 2.26
C THR A 60 -22.49 11.53 3.20
N GLY A 61 -23.67 11.72 2.61
CA GLY A 61 -24.93 11.77 3.32
C GLY A 61 -25.13 10.51 4.17
N VAL A 62 -25.60 10.75 5.40
CA VAL A 62 -26.21 9.83 6.37
C VAL A 62 -25.54 8.47 6.56
N SER A 63 -24.76 8.38 7.63
CA SER A 63 -24.79 7.20 8.48
C SER A 63 -24.95 7.66 9.93
N GLU A 64 -25.97 7.07 10.53
CA GLU A 64 -26.58 7.33 11.82
C GLU A 64 -25.57 7.27 12.98
N VAL A 65 -25.57 8.30 13.82
CA VAL A 65 -24.93 8.26 15.15
C VAL A 65 -25.95 7.69 16.13
N ALA A 66 -25.77 6.44 16.53
CA ALA A 66 -26.45 5.87 17.67
C ALA A 66 -25.44 5.56 18.78
N GLU A 67 -25.76 6.14 19.94
CA GLU A 67 -25.33 5.79 21.30
C GLU A 67 -24.10 6.48 21.91
N VAL A 68 -24.37 7.58 22.64
CA VAL A 68 -23.96 7.77 24.05
C VAL A 68 -25.03 8.60 24.77
N ALA A 69 -25.84 7.95 25.62
CA ALA A 69 -26.36 8.40 26.93
C ALA A 69 -27.41 7.41 27.46
#